data_AF-A0A933PSU9-F1
#
_entry.id   AF-A0A933PSU9-F1
#
_cell.length_a   1.000
_cell.length_b   1.000
_cell.length_c   1.000
_cell.angle_alpha   90.00
_cell.angle_beta   90.00
_cell.angle_gamma   90.00
#
_symmetry.space_group_name_H-M   'P 1'
#
loop_
_entity.id
_entity.type
_entity.pdbx_description
1 polymer ?
#
loop_
_entity_poly.entity_id
_entity_poly.type
_entity_poly.pdbx_seq_one_letter_code
_entity_poly.pdbx_strand_id
1 'polypeptide(L)' 'RLVQLYTFEKDVVLDPFCGSGTACLAALKDGRHYIGYDIEPEYVKLANRRIKEHSSQKNLFEHEPSSRTINPKEWSRQNI' A
#
# COMPACT_ATOMS: atom_id res chain seq x y z
N ARG A 1 -7.68 6.93 6.89
CA ARG A 1 -8.50 8.16 6.99
C ARG A 1 -7.70 9.36 7.48
N LEU A 2 -7.12 9.39 8.69
CA LEU A 2 -6.37 10.57 9.17
C LEU A 2 -5.15 10.90 8.29
N VAL A 3 -4.33 9.90 7.95
CA VAL A 3 -3.18 10.07 7.02
C VAL A 3 -3.62 10.75 5.73
N GLN A 4 -4.64 10.21 5.04
CA GLN A 4 -5.14 10.77 3.78
C GLN A 4 -5.73 12.19 3.90
N LEU A 5 -6.33 12.54 5.04
CA LEU A 5 -6.97 13.84 5.24
C LEU A 5 -5.97 14.96 5.58
N TYR A 6 -4.85 14.61 6.21
CA TYR A 6 -3.90 15.59 6.75
C TYR A 6 -2.52 15.56 6.08
N THR A 7 -2.30 14.67 5.10
CA THR A 7 -1.03 14.54 4.39
C THR A 7 -1.23 14.33 2.91
N PHE A 8 -0.26 14.78 2.12
CA PHE A 8 -0.14 14.43 0.71
C PHE A 8 0.70 13.16 0.54
N GLU A 9 0.65 12.56 -0.66
CA GLU A 9 1.59 11.48 -0.99
C GLU A 9 3.03 11.97 -0.82
N LYS A 10 3.92 11.07 -0.39
CA LYS A 10 5.34 11.35 -0.09
C LYS A 10 5.62 12.27 1.10
N ASP A 11 4.60 12.76 1.82
CA ASP A 11 4.83 13.39 3.12
C ASP A 11 5.41 12.40 4.13
N VAL A 12 5.99 12.93 5.21
CA VAL A 12 6.49 12.16 6.35
C VAL A 12 5.50 12.22 7.50
N VAL A 13 5.00 11.06 7.95
CA VAL A 13 4.18 10.94 9.16
C VAL A 13 5.06 10.58 10.35
N LEU A 14 5.05 11.42 11.40
CA LEU A 14 5.73 11.14 12.66
C LEU A 14 4.74 10.56 13.69
N ASP A 15 5.09 9.41 14.27
CA ASP A 15 4.38 8.80 15.40
C ASP A 15 5.36 8.51 16.56
N PRO A 16 5.45 9.38 17.58
CA PRO A 16 6.41 9.25 18.67
C PRO A 16 6.01 8.22 19.75
N PHE A 17 4.88 7.53 19.57
CA PHE A 17 4.38 6.47 20.46
C PHE A 17 3.79 5.33 19.61
N CYS A 18 4.60 4.85 18.67
CA CYS A 18 4.08 4.07 17.55
C CYS A 18 3.49 2.72 17.95
N GLY A 19 3.82 2.20 19.14
CA GLY A 19 3.35 0.93 19.66
C GLY A 19 3.49 -0.18 18.62
N SER A 20 2.39 -0.84 18.29
CA SER A 20 2.37 -1.90 17.27
C SER A 20 2.57 -1.43 15.81
N GLY A 21 2.77 -0.13 15.56
CA GLY A 21 3.09 0.45 14.24
C GLY A 21 1.90 0.67 13.31
N THR A 22 0.67 0.76 13.83
CA THR A 22 -0.54 0.86 12.99
C THR A 22 -0.57 2.15 12.14
N ALA A 23 -0.17 3.30 12.71
CA ALA A 23 -0.12 4.55 11.96
C ALA A 23 1.00 4.54 10.90
N CYS A 24 2.18 4.01 11.24
CA CYS A 24 3.29 3.79 10.31
C CYS A 24 2.87 2.92 9.12
N LEU A 25 2.17 1.81 9.38
CA LEU A 25 1.68 0.91 8.35
C LEU A 25 0.62 1.58 7.47
N ALA A 26 -0.26 2.40 8.05
CA ALA A 26 -1.24 3.18 7.30
C ALA A 26 -0.56 4.22 6.39
N ALA A 27 0.45 4.93 6.90
CA ALA A 27 1.25 5.86 6.11
C ALA A 27 1.92 5.15 4.92
N LEU A 28 2.56 3.99 5.16
CA LEU A 28 3.17 3.19 4.12
C LEU A 28 2.16 2.75 3.04
N LYS A 29 0.99 2.25 3.45
CA LYS A 29 -0.09 1.80 2.53
C LYS A 29 -0.60 2.92 1.65
N ASP A 30 -0.67 4.13 2.19
CA ASP A 30 -1.13 5.32 1.50
C ASP A 30 0.01 6.00 0.71
N GLY A 31 1.22 5.42 0.60
CA GLY A 31 2.31 6.01 -0.19
C GLY A 31 2.99 7.21 0.47
N ARG A 32 2.97 7.28 1.80
CA ARG A 32 3.70 8.26 2.62
C ARG A 32 4.94 7.62 3.24
N HIS A 33 5.93 8.45 3.56
CA HIS A 33 7.03 8.07 4.44
C HIS A 33 6.56 8.13 5.91
N TYR A 34 7.28 7.46 6.80
CA TYR A 34 6.98 7.52 8.23
C TYR A 34 8.24 7.48 9.08
N ILE A 35 8.15 8.03 10.28
CA ILE A 35 9.12 7.87 11.37
C ILE A 35 8.30 7.48 12.60
N GLY A 36 8.59 6.33 13.17
CA GLY A 36 7.91 5.86 14.39
C GLY A 36 8.91 5.35 15.40
N TYR A 37 8.73 5.73 16.66
CA TYR A 37 9.49 5.17 17.77
C TYR A 37 8.59 4.90 18.97
N ASP A 38 9.03 3.95 19.79
CA ASP A 38 8.39 3.57 21.04
C ASP A 38 9.49 3.22 22.05
N ILE A 39 9.22 3.40 23.33
CA ILE A 39 10.17 3.09 24.41
C ILE A 39 10.22 1.59 24.69
N GLU A 40 9.14 0.86 24.39
CA GLU A 40 9.04 -0.57 24.64
C GLU A 40 9.63 -1.34 23.44
N PRO A 41 10.78 -2.02 23.61
CA PRO A 41 11.45 -2.69 22.49
C PRO A 41 10.60 -3.78 21.83
N GLU A 42 9.71 -4.44 22.59
CA GLU A 42 8.83 -5.46 22.02
C GLU A 42 7.80 -4.88 21.04
N TYR A 43 7.34 -3.65 21.28
CA TYR A 43 6.48 -2.94 20.33
C TYR A 43 7.23 -2.54 19.07
N VAL A 44 8.46 -2.06 19.19
CA VAL A 44 9.31 -1.74 18.03
C VAL A 44 9.57 -3.00 17.17
N LYS A 45 9.86 -4.15 17.80
CA LYS A 45 10.01 -5.43 17.08
C LYS A 45 8.73 -5.84 16.36
N LEU A 46 7.58 -5.73 17.03
CA LEU A 46 6.27 -6.04 16.45
C LEU A 46 5.95 -5.14 15.25
N ALA A 47 6.14 -3.83 15.39
CA ALA A 47 5.93 -2.85 14.33
C ALA A 47 6.78 -3.16 13.09
N ASN A 48 8.08 -3.37 13.29
CA ASN A 48 9.01 -3.73 12.21
C ASN A 48 8.62 -5.02 11.49
N ARG A 49 8.20 -6.05 12.23
CA ARG A 49 7.71 -7.31 11.64
C ARG A 49 6.49 -7.08 10.75
N ARG A 50 5.47 -6.37 11.24
CA ARG A 50 4.23 -6.09 10.49
C ARG A 50 4.49 -5.30 9.22
N ILE A 51 5.38 -4.32 9.30
CA ILE A 51 5.80 -3.50 8.16
C ILE A 51 6.50 -4.36 7.10
N LYS A 52 7.46 -5.21 7.53
CA LYS A 52 8.18 -6.12 6.62
C LYS A 52 7.26 -7.12 5.94
N GLU A 53 6.35 -7.73 6.69
CA GLU A 53 5.35 -8.67 6.17
C GLU A 53 4.50 -8.01 5.09
N HIS A 54 4.04 -6.77 5.33
CA HIS A 54 3.25 -6.04 4.35
C HIS A 54 4.02 -5.74 3.06
N SER A 55 5.29 -5.34 3.13
CA SER A 55 6.12 -5.13 1.93
C SER A 55 6.41 -6.42 1.14
N SER A 56 6.27 -7.59 1.76
CA SER A 56 6.53 -8.89 1.14
C SER A 56 5.28 -9.58 0.59
N GLN A 57 4.08 -9.04 0.85
CA GLN A 57 2.84 -9.64 0.35
C GLN A 57 2.78 -9.53 -1.18
N LYS A 58 2.76 -10.69 -1.84
CA LYS A 58 2.46 -10.79 -3.27
C LYS A 58 0.98 -10.51 -3.51
N ASN A 59 0.67 -9.90 -4.65
CA ASN A 59 -0.72 -9.78 -5.08
C ASN A 59 -1.28 -11.20 -5.29
N LEU A 60 -2.38 -11.52 -4.59
CA LEU A 60 -3.05 -12.81 -4.72
C LEU A 60 -3.60 -13.05 -6.13
N PHE A 61 -3.83 -11.97 -6.87
CA PHE A 61 -4.32 -11.96 -8.24
C PHE A 61 -3.39 -11.11 -9.14
N GLU A 62 -2.18 -11.60 -9.42
CA GLU A 62 -1.44 -11.09 -10.59
C GLU A 62 -2.14 -11.63 -11.85
N HIS A 63 -3.06 -10.86 -12.41
CA HIS A 63 -3.68 -11.18 -13.69
C HIS A 63 -2.73 -10.73 -14.81
N GLU A 64 -2.01 -11.68 -15.43
CA GLU A 64 -1.40 -11.45 -16.74
C GLU A 64 -2.47 -10.85 -17.66
N PRO A 65 -2.24 -9.68 -18.29
CA PRO A 65 -3.26 -9.05 -19.11
C PRO A 65 -3.69 -10.05 -20.19
N SER A 66 -4.96 -10.48 -20.11
CA SER A 66 -5.60 -11.30 -21.14
C SER A 66 -5.45 -10.54 -22.45
N SER A 67 -4.52 -10.99 -23.30
CA SER A 67 -4.29 -10.47 -24.63
C SER A 67 -5.47 -10.85 -25.53
N ARG A 68 -6.57 -10.10 -25.39
CA ARG A 68 -7.58 -9.95 -26.44
C ARG A 68 -7.57 -8.49 -26.85
N THR A 69 -6.60 -8.13 -27.66
CA THR A 69 -6.70 -6.94 -28.48
C THR A 69 -7.87 -7.17 -29.44
N ILE A 70 -9.07 -6.73 -29.08
CA ILE A 70 -10.20 -6.74 -30.00
C ILE A 70 -9.82 -5.77 -31.13
N ASN A 71 -9.62 -6.29 -32.33
CA ASN A 71 -9.35 -5.47 -33.50
C ASN A 71 -10.64 -4.70 -33.87
N PRO A 72 -10.64 -3.35 -33.85
CA PRO A 72 -11.84 -2.57 -34.14
C PRO A 72 -12.45 -2.85 -35.52
N LYS A 73 -11.66 -3.41 -36.46
CA LYS A 73 -12.10 -3.72 -37.83
C LYS A 73 -12.94 -5.01 -37.93
N GLU A 74 -12.94 -5.89 -36.94
CA GLU A 74 -13.76 -7.11 -36.96
C GLU A 74 -15.21 -6.86 -36.55
N TRP A 75 -15.45 -5.89 -35.65
CA TRP A 75 -16.80 -5.54 -35.16
C TRP A 75 -17.73 -5.03 -36.28
N SER A 76 -17.16 -4.34 -37.29
CA SER A 76 -17.93 -3.71 -38.37
C SER A 76 -18.46 -4.70 -39.42
N ARG A 77 -18.00 -5.95 -39.45
CA ARG A 77 -18.44 -6.96 -40.44
C ARG A 77 -19.56 -7.88 -39.94
N GLN A 78 -19.82 -7.91 -38.64
CA GLN A 78 -20.80 -8.80 -38.02
C GLN A 78 -22.11 -8.09 -37.63
N ASN A 79 -22.20 -6.77 -37.86
CA ASN A 79 -23.36 -5.95 -37.50
C ASN A 79 -23.93 -5.15 -38.70
N ILE A 80 -23.81 -5.69 -39.92
CA ILE A 80 -24.53 -5.20 -41.11
C ILE A 80 -25.33 -6.37 -41.69
#